data_AF-A0A239DW99-F1
#
_entry.id   AF-A0A239DW99-F1
#
_cell.length_a   1.000
_cell.length_b   1.000
_cell.length_c   1.000
_cell.angle_alpha   90.00
_cell.angle_beta   90.00
_cell.angle_gamma   90.00
#
_symmetry.space_group_name_H-M   'P 1'
#
loop_
_entity.id
_entity.type
_entity.pdbx_description
1 polymer ?
#
loop_
_entity_poly.entity_id
_entity_poly.type
_entity_poly.pdbx_seq_one_letter_code
_entity_poly.pdbx_strand_id
1 'polypeptide(L)' 'MASLIDKVRHYLSTPAGRRNMEKAKAMASDPRNQQKLRQFMNRFRGGRTHN' A
#
# COMPACT_ATOMS: atom_id res chain seq x y z
N MET A 1 -11.72 17.48 17.10
CA MET A 1 -12.19 16.56 16.04
C MET A 1 -11.05 15.61 15.64
N ALA A 2 -10.79 14.57 16.43
CA ALA A 2 -9.71 13.58 16.20
C ALA A 2 -10.25 12.24 15.64
N SER A 3 -11.45 12.25 15.06
CA SER A 3 -12.24 11.03 14.89
C SER A 3 -11.70 10.07 13.82
N LEU A 4 -11.03 10.57 12.78
CA LEU A 4 -10.49 9.70 11.71
C LEU A 4 -9.31 8.86 12.18
N ILE A 5 -8.37 9.44 12.92
CA ILE A 5 -7.22 8.70 13.46
C ILE A 5 -7.70 7.69 14.50
N ASP A 6 -8.65 8.08 15.34
CA ASP A 6 -9.22 7.19 16.36
C ASP A 6 -9.97 6.02 15.73
N LYS A 7 -10.75 6.27 14.67
CA LYS A 7 -11.46 5.23 13.91
C LYS A 7 -10.51 4.30 13.15
N VAL A 8 -9.41 4.83 12.63
CA VAL A 8 -8.34 4.01 12.04
C VAL A 8 -7.67 3.17 13.13
N ARG A 9 -7.34 3.74 14.29
CA ARG A 9 -6.72 3.02 15.41
C ARG A 9 -7.64 1.93 15.96
N HIS A 10 -8.94 2.22 16.06
CA HIS A 10 -9.97 1.26 16.43
C HIS A 10 -10.18 0.19 15.35
N TYR A 11 -10.13 0.57 14.07
CA TYR A 11 -10.18 -0.40 12.98
C TYR A 11 -8.96 -1.32 12.99
N LEU A 12 -7.77 -0.78 13.23
CA LEU A 12 -6.51 -1.53 13.32
C LEU A 12 -6.45 -2.46 14.55
N SER A 13 -7.18 -2.13 15.63
CA SER A 13 -7.31 -3.01 16.79
C SER A 13 -8.30 -4.16 16.59
N THR A 14 -9.13 -4.13 15.55
CA THR A 14 -9.99 -5.27 15.18
C THR A 14 -9.21 -6.40 14.48
N PRO A 15 -9.66 -7.66 14.57
CA PRO A 15 -9.05 -8.78 13.84
C PRO A 15 -9.04 -8.59 12.31
N ALA A 16 -9.99 -7.83 11.75
CA ALA A 16 -9.99 -7.44 10.34
C ALA A 16 -8.85 -6.45 10.02
N GLY A 17 -8.64 -5.46 10.89
CA GLY A 17 -7.54 -4.50 10.76
C GLY A 17 -6.17 -5.15 10.90
N ARG A 18 -5.98 -6.08 11.85
CA ARG A 18 -4.74 -6.85 12.00
C ARG A 18 -4.40 -7.64 10.73
N ARG A 19 -5.37 -8.37 10.16
CA ARG A 19 -5.18 -9.10 8.90
C ARG A 19 -4.77 -8.18 7.74
N ASN A 20 -5.39 -7.00 7.64
CA ASN A 20 -5.04 -6.03 6.63
C ASN A 20 -3.66 -5.40 6.88
N MET A 21 -3.29 -5.15 8.13
CA MET A 21 -1.95 -4.70 8.52
C MET A 21 -0.89 -5.75 8.22
N GLU A 22 -1.15 -7.03 8.48
CA GLU A 22 -0.24 -8.13 8.17
C GLU A 22 -0.07 -8.29 6.66
N LYS A 23 -1.16 -8.23 5.89
CA LYS A 23 -1.10 -8.21 4.42
C LYS A 23 -0.33 -6.99 3.90
N ALA A 24 -0.58 -5.81 4.46
CA ALA A 24 0.12 -4.59 4.08
C ALA A 24 1.62 -4.67 4.44
N LYS A 25 1.95 -5.20 5.62
CA LYS A 25 3.33 -5.40 6.05
C LYS A 25 4.03 -6.44 5.20
N ALA A 26 3.40 -7.58 4.91
CA ALA A 26 3.92 -8.60 4.00
C ALA A 26 4.12 -8.03 2.58
N MET A 27 3.17 -7.24 2.09
CA MET A 27 3.26 -6.60 0.78
C MET A 27 4.35 -5.52 0.74
N ALA A 28 4.54 -4.77 1.82
CA ALA A 28 5.58 -3.75 1.95
C ALA A 28 6.99 -4.35 2.17
N SER A 29 7.06 -5.47 2.89
CA SER A 29 8.28 -6.24 3.13
C SER A 29 8.71 -7.07 1.92
N ASP A 30 7.89 -7.19 0.88
CA ASP A 30 8.25 -7.94 -0.32
C ASP A 30 9.00 -7.05 -1.34
N PRO A 31 10.32 -7.21 -1.50
CA PRO A 31 11.09 -6.45 -2.48
C PRO A 31 10.69 -6.78 -3.93
N ARG A 32 10.09 -7.94 -4.20
CA ARG A 32 9.63 -8.33 -5.54
C ARG A 32 8.43 -7.50 -5.99
N ASN A 33 7.56 -7.11 -5.06
CA ASN A 33 6.46 -6.18 -5.35
C ASN A 33 6.98 -4.77 -5.63
N GLN A 34 8.04 -4.32 -4.96
CA GLN A 34 8.66 -3.04 -5.28
C GLN A 34 9.27 -3.03 -6.68
N GLN A 35 9.92 -4.12 -7.11
CA GLN A 35 10.44 -4.24 -8.47
C GLN A 35 9.32 -4.23 -9.52
N LYS A 36 8.23 -4.97 -9.30
CA LYS A 36 7.05 -4.91 -10.17
C LYS A 36 6.46 -3.51 -10.20
N LEU A 37 6.25 -2.86 -9.05
CA LEU A 37 5.73 -1.49 -8.99
C LEU A 37 6.63 -0.50 -9.72
N ARG A 38 7.96 -0.61 -9.56
CA ARG A 38 8.92 0.22 -10.30
C ARG A 38 8.83 -0.03 -11.81
N GLN A 39 8.69 -1.28 -12.24
CA GLN A 39 8.56 -1.62 -13.66
C GLN A 39 7.23 -1.10 -14.24
N PHE A 40 6.12 -1.27 -13.53
CA PHE A 40 4.83 -0.71 -13.90
C PHE A 40 4.86 0.82 -13.94
N MET A 41 5.45 1.45 -12.94
CA MET A 41 5.57 2.91 -12.87
C MET A 41 6.48 3.46 -13.97
N ASN A 42 7.59 2.77 -14.29
CA ASN A 42 8.46 3.11 -15.42
C ASN A 42 7.72 2.95 -16.76
N ARG A 43 6.90 1.91 -16.93
CA ARG A 43 6.08 1.75 -18.14
C ARG A 43 5.00 2.83 -18.24
N PHE A 44 4.35 3.17 -17.13
CA PHE A 44 3.30 4.18 -17.06
C PHE A 44 3.85 5.62 -17.21
N ARG A 45 5.09 5.85 -16.79
CA ARG A 45 5.81 7.12 -16.95
C ARG A 45 6.47 7.24 -18.32
N GLY A 46 6.99 6.13 -18.87
CA GLY A 46 7.61 6.07 -20.19
C GLY A 46 6.61 6.13 -21.35
N GLY A 47 5.37 5.68 -21.15
CA GLY A 47 4.30 5.80 -22.16
C GLY A 47 3.75 7.21 -22.37
N ARG A 48 4.16 8.20 -21.56
CA ARG A 48 3.76 9.61 -21.68
C ARG A 48 4.78 10.50 -22.37
N THR A 49 5.93 9.97 -22.80
CA THR A 49 7.01 10.74 -23.46
C THR A 49 7.23 10.31 -24.92
N HIS A 50 6.16 9.98 -25.64
CA HIS A 50 6.20 9.80 -27.08
C HIS A 50 4.93 10.39 -27.71
N ASN A 51 4.89 11.72 -27.79
CA ASN A 51 4.17 12.47 -28.82
C ASN A 51 4.80 13.86 -28.94
#